data_AF-A0A5E8V569-F1
#
_entry.id   AF-A0A5E8V569-F1
#
_cell.length_a   1.000
_cell.length_b   1.000
_cell.length_c   1.000
_cell.angle_alpha   90.00
_cell.angle_beta   90.00
_cell.angle_gamma   90.00
#
_symmetry.space_group_name_H-M   'P 1'
#
loop_
_entity.id
_entity.type
_entity.pdbx_description
1 polymer ?
#
loop_
_entity_poly.entity_id
_entity_poly.type
_entity_poly.pdbx_seq_one_letter_code
_entity_poly.pdbx_strand_id
1 'polypeptide(L)' 'MTDIAWCAGCGHSLVPILSENGRARPSCFWCEGVDARTMEMAKWADSPAGKPDRAAPRAFD' A
#
# COMPACT_ATOMS: atom_id res chain seq x y z
N MET A 1 10.87 -7.62 -25.08
CA MET A 1 11.05 -7.42 -23.63
C MET A 1 9.81 -6.69 -23.13
N THR A 2 8.92 -7.37 -22.42
CA THR A 2 7.76 -6.74 -21.79
C THR A 2 8.24 -5.99 -20.57
N ASP A 3 8.06 -4.67 -20.55
CA ASP A 3 8.38 -3.85 -19.38
C ASP A 3 7.39 -4.21 -18.27
N ILE A 4 7.88 -4.93 -17.25
CA ILE A 4 7.07 -5.34 -16.11
C ILE A 4 7.12 -4.20 -15.10
N ALA A 5 5.99 -3.52 -14.90
CA ALA A 5 5.88 -2.49 -13.88
C ALA A 5 5.67 -3.13 -12.49
N TRP A 6 6.33 -2.56 -11.47
CA TRP A 6 6.31 -3.07 -10.10
C TRP A 6 5.70 -2.05 -9.13
N CYS A 7 5.01 -2.52 -8.11
CA CYS A 7 4.45 -1.67 -7.06
C CYS A 7 5.55 -1.22 -6.10
N ALA A 8 5.73 0.09 -5.94
CA ALA A 8 6.70 0.66 -4.99
C ALA A 8 6.34 0.40 -3.51
N GLY A 9 5.08 0.05 -3.20
CA GLY A 9 4.62 -0.20 -1.84
C GLY A 9 4.87 -1.62 -1.34
N CYS A 10 4.58 -2.63 -2.16
CA CYS A 10 4.69 -4.04 -1.76
C CYS A 10 5.62 -4.89 -2.64
N GLY A 11 6.21 -4.33 -3.70
CA GLY A 11 7.14 -5.03 -4.58
C GLY A 11 6.52 -6.07 -5.53
N HIS A 12 5.18 -6.21 -5.56
CA HIS A 12 4.49 -7.10 -6.48
C HIS A 12 4.30 -6.46 -7.86
N SER A 13 4.22 -7.28 -8.91
CA SER A 13 3.96 -6.81 -10.28
C SER A 13 2.60 -6.11 -10.38
N LEU A 14 2.55 -4.99 -11.09
CA LEU A 14 1.30 -4.32 -11.41
C LEU A 14 0.52 -5.14 -12.45
N VAL A 15 -0.79 -5.22 -12.26
CA VAL A 15 -1.70 -5.88 -13.19
C VAL A 15 -2.57 -4.83 -13.88
N PRO A 16 -2.94 -5.03 -15.14
CA PRO A 16 -3.89 -4.15 -15.81
C PRO A 16 -5.29 -4.33 -15.19
N ILE A 17 -5.83 -3.27 -14.58
CA ILE A 17 -7.19 -3.23 -14.06
C ILE A 17 -8.03 -2.31 -14.95
N LEU A 18 -9.20 -2.78 -15.37
CA LEU A 18 -10.17 -2.00 -16.12
C LEU A 18 -10.77 -0.92 -15.21
N SER A 19 -10.57 0.34 -15.59
CA SER A 19 -11.24 1.49 -14.97
C SER A 19 -12.64 1.68 -15.54
N GLU A 20 -13.49 2.43 -14.84
CA GLU A 20 -14.87 2.73 -15.24
C GLU A 20 -15.00 3.37 -16.63
N ASN A 21 -13.95 4.03 -17.10
CA ASN A 21 -13.85 4.63 -18.44
C ASN A 21 -13.39 3.65 -19.53
N GLY A 22 -13.33 2.35 -19.23
CA GLY A 22 -12.98 1.28 -20.18
C GLY A 22 -11.49 1.19 -20.51
N ARG A 23 -10.63 2.03 -19.91
CA ARG A 23 -9.17 1.94 -20.09
C ARG A 23 -8.56 1.03 -19.04
N ALA A 24 -7.65 0.17 -19.47
CA ALA A 24 -6.81 -0.60 -18.55
C ALA A 24 -5.74 0.33 -17.97
N ARG A 25 -5.68 0.46 -16.64
CA ARG A 25 -4.60 1.13 -15.93
C ARG A 25 -3.83 0.12 -15.10
N PRO A 26 -2.49 0.19 -15.08
CA PRO A 26 -1.71 -0.67 -14.20
C PRO A 26 -2.01 -0.28 -12.74
N SER A 27 -2.45 -1.25 -11.95
CA SER A 27 -2.72 -1.09 -10.53
C SER A 27 -2.18 -2.28 -9.74
N CYS A 28 -1.91 -2.06 -8.46
CA CYS A 28 -1.46 -3.11 -7.57
C CYS A 28 -2.66 -3.78 -6.92
N PHE A 29 -3.10 -4.91 -7.49
CA PHE A 29 -4.22 -5.68 -6.93
C PHE A 29 -4.03 -6.04 -5.44
N TRP A 30 -2.78 -6.26 -5.01
CA TRP A 30 -2.48 -6.56 -3.61
C TRP A 30 -2.70 -5.36 -2.68
N CYS A 31 -2.30 -4.16 -3.09
CA CYS A 31 -2.54 -2.96 -2.28
C CYS A 31 -3.98 -2.45 -2.39
N GLU A 32 -4.68 -2.72 -3.49
CA GLU A 32 -6.10 -2.36 -3.62
C GLU A 32 -7.03 -3.38 -2.95
N GLY A 33 -6.69 -4.67 -3.01
CA GLY A 33 -7.46 -5.75 -2.37
C GLY A 33 -7.19 -5.90 -0.88
N VAL A 34 -6.00 -5.49 -0.41
CA VAL A 34 -5.69 -5.40 1.01
C VAL A 34 -5.80 -3.93 1.39
N ASP A 35 -6.94 -3.55 1.96
CA ASP A 35 -7.21 -2.20 2.45
C ASP A 35 -5.99 -1.64 3.21
N ALA A 36 -5.57 -0.41 2.84
CA ALA A 36 -4.33 0.18 3.35
C ALA A 36 -4.32 0.27 4.89
N ARG A 37 -5.50 0.45 5.50
CA ARG A 37 -5.66 0.41 6.95
C ARG A 37 -5.45 -1.01 7.48
N THR A 38 -5.96 -2.03 6.81
CA THR A 38 -5.69 -3.44 7.14
C THR A 38 -4.21 -3.79 7.05
N MET A 39 -3.49 -3.35 6.01
CA MET A 39 -2.02 -3.50 5.92
C MET A 39 -1.31 -2.78 7.07
N GLU A 40 -1.73 -1.56 7.38
CA GLU A 40 -1.14 -0.75 8.45
C GLU A 40 -1.34 -1.40 9.81
N MET A 41 -2.52 -1.96 10.09
CA MET A 41 -2.80 -2.71 11.31
C MET A 41 -2.06 -4.04 11.37
N ALA A 42 -1.94 -4.75 10.24
CA ALA A 42 -1.22 -6.03 10.16
C ALA A 42 0.27 -5.87 10.51
N LYS A 43 0.91 -4.77 10.10
CA LYS A 43 2.29 -4.46 10.48
C LYS A 43 2.52 -4.47 12.00
N TRP A 44 1.51 -4.08 12.78
CA TRP A 44 1.60 -3.99 14.23
C TRP A 44 0.94 -5.17 14.95
N ALA A 45 0.40 -6.16 14.23
CA ALA A 45 -0.31 -7.29 14.84
C ALA A 45 0.59 -8.09 15.80
N ASP A 46 1.88 -8.22 15.47
CA ASP A 46 2.88 -8.90 16.30
C ASP A 46 3.65 -7.95 17.23
N SER A 47 3.31 -6.66 17.24
CA SER A 47 4.00 -5.68 18.09
C SER A 47 3.40 -5.68 19.49
N PRO A 48 4.16 -6.04 20.55
CA PRO A 48 3.66 -6.06 21.92
C PRO A 48 3.26 -4.66 22.44
N ALA A 49 3.79 -3.60 21.83
CA ALA A 49 3.45 -2.20 22.14
C ALA A 49 2.35 -1.61 21.23
N GLY A 50 1.83 -2.38 20.27
CA GLY A 50 0.87 -1.92 19.26
C GLY A 50 1.45 -0.86 18.30
N LYS A 51 0.57 -0.21 17.55
CA LYS A 51 0.93 0.93 16.70
C LYS A 51 1.40 2.09 17.60
N PRO A 52 2.61 2.65 17.40
CA PRO A 52 3.03 3.83 18.13
C PRO A 52 2.07 4.98 17.82
N ASP A 53 1.50 5.59 18.86
CA ASP A 53 0.77 6.85 18.72
C ASP A 53 1.72 7.83 18.06
N ARG A 54 1.30 8.41 16.92
CA ARG A 54 2.14 9.31 16.14
C ARG A 54 2.44 10.49 17.05
N ALA A 55 3.62 10.49 17.68
CA ALA A 55 4.08 11.61 18.47
C ALA A 55 3.82 12.87 17.66
N ALA A 56 2.97 13.76 18.21
CA ALA A 56 2.67 15.03 17.58
C ALA A 56 4.00 15.66 17.16
N PRO A 57 4.14 16.20 15.92
CA PRO A 57 5.39 16.76 15.47
C PRO A 57 5.84 17.77 16.52
N ARG A 58 6.90 17.43 17.26
CA ARG A 58 7.50 18.35 18.21
C ARG A 58 8.05 19.47 17.34
N ALA A 59 7.47 20.67 17.46
CA ALA A 59 8.14 21.87 17.01
C ALA A 59 9.49 21.88 17.72
N PHE A 60 10.55 21.79 16.94
CA PHE A 60 11.88 22.12 17.44
C PHE A 60 11.88 23.64 17.56
N ASP A 61 11.89 24.12 18.79
CA ASP A 61 12.16 25.53 19.12
C ASP A 61 13.60 25.89 18.71
#